data_AF-A0AAE3AEL6-F1
#
_entry.id   AF-A0AAE3AEL6-F1
#
_cell.length_a   1.000
_cell.length_b   1.000
_cell.length_c   1.000
_cell.angle_alpha   90.00
_cell.angle_beta   90.00
_cell.angle_gamma   90.00
#
_symmetry.space_group_name_H-M   'P 1'
#
loop_
_entity.id
_entity.type
_entity.pdbx_description
1 polymer ?
#
loop_
_entity_poly.entity_id
_entity_poly.type
_entity_poly.pdbx_seq_one_letter_code
_entity_poly.pdbx_strand_id
1 'polypeptide(L)'
;MVRRENIPWEELQRLNAQGWSYRRLAEKYGVSSSAIGRRAVLEGWHGTNDQRANARLRNLAARLRRQAEQRLTEDLDTREIKELTAVLRELMNLQQTLEGQQPGGVVRVELAEETEDWSL
;
A
#
# COMPACT_ATOMS: atom_id res chain seq x y z
N MET A 1 -21.85 -1.43 -30.91
CA MET A 1 -22.43 -0.92 -29.65
C MET A 1 -22.28 -2.01 -28.60
N VAL A 2 -21.45 -1.82 -27.56
CA VAL A 2 -21.27 -2.81 -26.49
C VAL A 2 -22.57 -2.90 -25.69
N ARG A 3 -23.16 -4.10 -25.58
CA ARG A 3 -24.40 -4.31 -24.81
C ARG A 3 -24.12 -4.00 -23.33
N ARG A 4 -24.99 -3.20 -22.71
CA ARG A 4 -24.84 -2.71 -21.32
C ARG A 4 -24.71 -3.82 -20.27
N GLU A 5 -25.10 -5.05 -20.61
CA GLU A 5 -25.19 -6.20 -19.70
C GLU A 5 -23.85 -6.95 -19.48
N ASN A 6 -22.80 -6.69 -20.28
CA ASN A 6 -21.50 -7.38 -20.16
C ASN A 6 -20.35 -6.49 -19.67
N ILE A 7 -20.64 -5.34 -19.06
CA ILE A 7 -19.58 -4.49 -18.52
C ILE A 7 -19.11 -5.07 -17.17
N PRO A 8 -17.81 -5.42 -17.01
CA PRO A 8 -17.32 -6.06 -15.79
C PRO A 8 -17.11 -5.02 -14.67
N TRP A 9 -18.21 -4.54 -14.09
CA TRP A 9 -18.22 -3.41 -13.14
C TRP A 9 -17.35 -3.64 -11.90
N GLU A 10 -17.37 -4.84 -11.31
CA GLU A 10 -16.53 -5.20 -10.16
C GLU A 10 -15.03 -5.08 -10.49
N GLU A 11 -14.64 -5.50 -11.70
CA GLU A 11 -13.26 -5.38 -12.16
C GLU A 11 -12.85 -3.93 -12.40
N LEU A 12 -13.74 -3.12 -12.98
CA LEU A 12 -13.51 -1.68 -13.13
C LEU A 12 -13.34 -1.00 -11.76
N GLN A 13 -14.15 -1.38 -10.76
CA GLN A 13 -14.05 -0.86 -9.39
C GLN A 13 -12.71 -1.24 -8.76
N ARG A 14 -12.31 -2.52 -8.86
CA ARG A 14 -11.02 -3.02 -8.34
C ARG A 14 -9.83 -2.31 -8.97
N LEU A 15 -9.82 -2.15 -10.29
CA LEU A 15 -8.76 -1.42 -11.00
C LEU A 15 -8.76 0.07 -10.65
N ASN A 16 -9.93 0.67 -10.46
CA ASN A 16 -10.02 2.05 -9.99
C ASN A 16 -9.42 2.22 -8.58
N ALA A 17 -9.69 1.28 -7.67
CA ALA A 17 -9.07 1.24 -6.33
C ALA A 17 -7.54 1.04 -6.39
N GLN A 18 -7.02 0.38 -7.44
CA GLN A 18 -5.59 0.28 -7.74
C GLN A 18 -5.01 1.53 -8.43
N GLY A 19 -5.81 2.58 -8.62
CA GLY A 19 -5.37 3.87 -9.16
C GLY A 19 -5.61 4.09 -10.66
N TRP A 20 -6.35 3.20 -11.33
CA TRP A 20 -6.70 3.41 -12.73
C TRP A 20 -7.71 4.56 -12.89
N SER A 21 -7.44 5.48 -13.81
CA SER A 21 -8.35 6.59 -14.11
C SER A 21 -9.56 6.13 -14.92
N TYR A 22 -10.69 6.83 -14.79
CA TYR A 22 -11.89 6.54 -15.59
C TYR A 22 -11.64 6.64 -17.10
N ARG A 23 -10.71 7.51 -17.54
CA ARG A 23 -10.30 7.60 -18.94
C ARG A 23 -9.65 6.29 -19.41
N ARG A 24 -8.70 5.77 -18.64
CA ARG A 24 -7.99 4.52 -18.97
C ARG A 24 -8.92 3.30 -18.94
N LEU A 25 -9.85 3.26 -17.98
CA LEU A 25 -10.87 2.21 -17.92
C LEU A 25 -11.84 2.29 -19.10
N ALA A 26 -12.25 3.50 -19.49
CA ALA A 26 -13.11 3.73 -20.64
C ALA A 26 -12.49 3.21 -21.94
N GLU A 27 -11.21 3.52 -22.18
CA GLU A 27 -10.45 3.04 -23.32
C GLU A 27 -10.33 1.51 -23.34
N LYS A 28 -9.96 0.90 -22.20
CA LYS A 28 -9.74 -0.56 -22.11
C LYS A 28 -11.02 -1.37 -22.34
N TYR A 29 -12.14 -0.91 -21.77
CA TYR A 29 -13.38 -1.69 -21.74
C TYR A 29 -14.42 -1.21 -22.78
N GLY A 30 -14.10 -0.19 -23.57
CA GLY A 30 -15.03 0.36 -24.57
C GLY A 30 -16.30 0.96 -23.95
N VAL A 31 -16.19 1.51 -22.74
CA VAL A 31 -17.29 2.12 -21.98
C VAL A 31 -17.06 3.62 -21.86
N SER A 32 -18.10 4.43 -21.84
CA SER A 32 -17.95 5.87 -21.61
C SER A 32 -17.43 6.17 -20.19
N SER A 33 -16.47 7.09 -20.08
CA SER A 33 -15.96 7.58 -18.79
C SER A 33 -17.07 8.18 -17.91
N SER A 34 -18.07 8.82 -18.51
CA SER A 34 -19.26 9.34 -17.80
C SER A 34 -20.16 8.22 -17.27
N ALA A 35 -20.27 7.08 -17.98
CA ALA A 35 -21.03 5.93 -17.48
C ALA A 35 -20.35 5.31 -16.26
N ILE A 36 -19.01 5.22 -16.28
CA ILE A 36 -18.20 4.80 -15.12
C ILE A 36 -18.37 5.78 -13.96
N GLY A 37 -18.28 7.09 -14.22
CA GLY A 37 -18.46 8.12 -13.19
C GLY A 37 -19.85 8.08 -12.51
N ARG A 38 -20.93 7.89 -13.27
CA ARG A 38 -22.28 7.74 -12.71
C ARG A 38 -22.40 6.47 -11.86
N ARG A 39 -21.88 5.34 -12.34
CA ARG A 39 -21.89 4.07 -11.59
C ARG A 39 -21.10 4.20 -10.29
N ALA A 40 -19.92 4.82 -10.36
CA ALA A 40 -19.07 5.06 -9.20
C ALA A 40 -19.74 5.88 -8.09
N VAL A 41 -20.55 6.87 -8.45
CA VAL A 41 -21.35 7.64 -7.47
C VAL A 41 -22.47 6.77 -6.88
N LEU A 42 -23.23 6.06 -7.72
CA LEU A 42 -24.34 5.21 -7.28
C LEU A 42 -23.90 4.08 -6.36
N GLU A 43 -22.74 3.49 -6.63
CA GLU A 43 -22.20 2.33 -5.91
C GLU A 43 -21.13 2.71 -4.89
N GLY A 44 -20.91 4.01 -4.66
CA GLY A 44 -19.93 4.46 -3.68
C GLY A 44 -18.51 3.98 -3.95
N TRP A 45 -18.10 3.84 -5.22
CA TRP A 45 -16.73 3.46 -5.60
C TRP A 45 -15.67 4.47 -5.14
N HIS A 46 -16.10 5.61 -4.61
CA HIS A 46 -15.22 6.48 -3.85
C HIS A 46 -14.53 5.64 -2.79
N GLY A 47 -13.27 5.29 -3.09
CA GLY A 47 -12.42 4.71 -2.09
C GLY A 47 -12.54 5.58 -0.86
N THR A 48 -12.86 4.93 0.27
CA THR A 48 -12.88 5.56 1.58
C THR A 48 -11.64 6.43 1.68
N ASN A 49 -11.68 7.50 2.48
CA ASN A 49 -10.55 8.40 2.62
C ASN A 49 -9.22 7.62 2.78
N ASP A 50 -9.30 6.46 3.42
CA ASP A 50 -8.28 5.42 3.59
C ASP A 50 -7.73 4.84 2.28
N GLN A 51 -8.53 4.45 1.29
CA GLN A 51 -8.03 3.92 0.01
C GLN A 51 -7.29 4.99 -0.80
N ARG A 52 -7.79 6.23 -0.79
CA ARG A 52 -7.11 7.37 -1.45
C ARG A 52 -5.84 7.78 -0.69
N ALA A 53 -5.86 7.76 0.64
CA ALA A 53 -4.67 7.94 1.46
C ALA A 53 -3.64 6.85 1.19
N ASN A 54 -4.06 5.58 1.10
CA ASN A 54 -3.19 4.44 0.83
C ASN A 54 -2.57 4.50 -0.58
N ALA A 55 -3.33 4.92 -1.60
CA ALA A 55 -2.77 5.16 -2.94
C ALA A 55 -1.71 6.29 -2.95
N ARG A 56 -1.93 7.37 -2.19
CA ARG A 56 -0.94 8.45 -2.02
C ARG A 56 0.31 7.96 -1.28
N LEU A 57 0.14 7.15 -0.22
CA LEU A 57 1.24 6.54 0.53
C LEU A 57 2.08 5.62 -0.37
N ARG A 58 1.45 4.74 -1.16
CA ARG A 58 2.15 3.87 -2.12
C ARG A 58 2.94 4.67 -3.17
N ASN A 59 2.37 5.74 -3.70
CA ASN A 59 3.06 6.60 -4.66
C ASN A 59 4.25 7.35 -4.02
N LEU A 60 4.10 7.80 -2.77
CA LEU A 60 5.18 8.43 -2.01
C LEU A 60 6.32 7.43 -1.76
N ALA A 61 6.00 6.21 -1.31
CA ALA A 61 6.98 5.15 -1.08
C ALA A 61 7.74 4.80 -2.37
N ALA A 62 7.04 4.65 -3.50
CA ALA A 62 7.68 4.39 -4.79
C ALA A 62 8.61 5.54 -5.24
N ARG A 63 8.26 6.79 -4.93
CA ARG A 63 9.10 7.96 -5.24
C ARG A 63 10.34 7.99 -4.34
N LEU A 64 10.18 7.76 -3.03
CA LEU A 64 11.29 7.68 -2.09
C LEU A 64 12.27 6.56 -2.45
N ARG A 65 11.75 5.40 -2.86
CA ARG A 65 12.58 4.27 -3.32
C ARG A 65 13.44 4.66 -4.52
N ARG A 66 12.84 5.27 -5.56
CA ARG A 66 13.59 5.75 -6.73
C ARG A 66 14.64 6.80 -6.38
N GLN A 67 14.34 7.68 -5.42
CA GLN A 67 15.28 8.70 -4.97
C GLN A 67 16.44 8.08 -4.18
N ALA A 68 16.17 7.07 -3.34
CA ALA A 68 17.21 6.30 -2.67
C ALA A 68 18.08 5.52 -3.66
N GLU A 69 17.47 4.87 -4.66
CA GLU A 69 18.16 4.19 -5.77
C GLU A 69 19.07 5.16 -6.55
N GLN A 70 18.62 6.39 -6.83
CA GLN A 70 19.43 7.41 -7.50
C GLN A 70 20.62 7.89 -6.65
N ARG A 71 20.46 7.99 -5.33
CA ARG A 71 21.57 8.34 -4.44
C ARG A 71 22.58 7.21 -4.29
N LEU A 72 22.14 5.95 -4.37
CA LEU A 72 23.02 4.77 -4.38
C LEU A 72 23.92 4.67 -5.63
N THR A 73 23.62 5.42 -6.69
CA THR A 73 24.48 5.54 -7.88
C THR A 73 25.51 6.67 -7.81
N GLU A 74 25.48 7.50 -6.77
CA GLU A 74 26.56 8.45 -6.44
C GLU A 74 27.57 7.74 -5.51
N ASP A 75 28.85 8.15 -5.52
CA ASP A 75 29.85 7.62 -4.56
C ASP A 75 29.46 8.04 -3.14
N LEU A 76 28.69 7.19 -2.47
CA LEU A 76 28.17 7.46 -1.12
C LEU A 76 29.26 7.25 -0.07
N ASP A 77 29.34 8.20 0.86
CA ASP A 77 30.16 8.00 2.05
C ASP A 77 29.49 7.03 3.05
N THR A 78 30.24 6.60 4.08
CA THR A 78 29.75 5.62 5.07
C THR A 78 28.54 6.14 5.87
N ARG A 79 28.40 7.46 6.01
CA ARG A 79 27.28 8.08 6.74
C ARG A 79 26.02 8.05 5.87
N GLU A 80 26.14 8.40 4.60
CA GLU A 80 25.03 8.41 3.66
C GLU A 80 24.47 7.00 3.43
N ILE A 81 25.33 5.98 3.42
CA ILE A 81 24.93 4.56 3.39
C ILE A 81 24.08 4.18 4.62
N LYS A 82 24.44 4.65 5.82
CA LYS A 82 23.67 4.38 7.05
C LYS A 82 22.33 5.09 7.03
N GLU A 83 22.29 6.33 6.57
CA GLU A 83 21.06 7.12 6.45
C GLU A 83 20.10 6.47 5.43
N LEU A 84 20.60 6.03 4.28
CA LEU A 84 19.80 5.28 3.30
C LEU A 84 19.30 3.93 3.83
N THR A 85 20.13 3.23 4.60
CA THR A 85 19.73 1.97 5.25
C THR A 85 18.61 2.17 6.27
N ALA A 86 18.63 3.28 7.02
CA ALA A 86 17.57 3.62 7.96
C ALA A 86 16.26 3.94 7.24
N VAL A 87 16.33 4.74 6.17
CA VAL A 87 15.16 5.08 5.34
C VAL A 87 14.55 3.83 4.68
N LEU A 88 15.38 2.92 4.17
CA LEU A 88 14.91 1.65 3.61
C LEU A 88 14.20 0.78 4.65
N ARG A 89 14.70 0.75 5.89
CA ARG A 89 14.06 0.02 7.00
C ARG A 89 12.68 0.61 7.35
N GLU A 90 12.57 1.93 7.42
CA GLU A 90 11.29 2.61 7.65
C GLU A 90 10.29 2.33 6.53
N LEU A 91 10.74 2.34 5.28
CA LEU A 91 9.89 2.01 4.13
C LEU A 91 9.40 0.56 4.18
N MET A 92 10.26 -0.40 4.52
CA MET A 92 9.85 -1.81 4.69
C MET A 92 8.82 -1.97 5.81
N ASN A 93 9.03 -1.32 6.95
CA ASN A 93 8.10 -1.36 8.08
C ASN A 93 6.72 -0.76 7.73
N LEU A 94 6.72 0.35 6.99
CA LEU A 94 5.49 0.97 6.48
C LEU A 94 4.78 0.06 5.49
N GLN A 95 5.51 -0.62 4.60
CA GLN A 95 4.91 -1.58 3.67
C GLN A 95 4.25 -2.76 4.40
N GLN A 96 4.90 -3.36 5.39
CA GLN A 96 4.34 -4.45 6.19
C GLN A 96 3.08 -4.02 6.95
N THR A 97 3.10 -2.84 7.56
CA THR A 97 1.94 -2.26 8.25
C THR A 97 0.75 -2.06 7.31
N LEU A 98 0.99 -1.60 6.08
CA LEU A 98 -0.04 -1.39 5.07
C LEU A 98 -0.57 -2.69 4.46
N GLU A 99 0.20 -3.77 4.49
CA GLU A 99 -0.19 -5.10 4.04
C GLU A 99 -0.99 -5.88 5.12
N GLY A 100 -1.22 -5.26 6.29
CA GLY A 100 -1.92 -5.89 7.41
C GLY A 100 -1.12 -7.01 8.08
N GLN A 101 0.15 -7.18 7.69
CA GLN A 101 1.08 -8.05 8.39
C GLN A 101 1.68 -7.24 9.55
N GLN A 102 1.21 -7.50 10.77
CA GLN A 102 1.86 -6.96 11.95
C GLN A 102 3.32 -7.45 11.99
N PRO A 103 4.31 -6.55 12.14
CA PRO A 103 5.69 -6.97 12.32
C PRO A 103 5.84 -7.53 13.73
N GLY A 104 6.05 -8.85 13.81
CA GLY A 104 6.50 -9.53 15.04
C GLY A 104 5.38 -9.82 16.03
N GLY A 105 5.04 -11.10 16.19
CA GLY A 105 4.23 -11.56 17.31
C GLY A 105 4.86 -11.10 18.64
N VAL A 106 4.03 -10.52 19.50
CA VAL A 106 4.44 -10.14 20.85
C VAL A 106 4.68 -11.42 21.64
N VAL A 107 5.95 -11.78 21.88
CA VAL A 107 6.29 -12.81 22.87
C VAL A 107 6.01 -12.19 24.24
N ARG A 108 4.87 -12.56 24.85
CA ARG A 108 4.62 -12.28 26.27
C ARG A 108 5.52 -13.21 27.07
N VAL A 109 6.52 -12.64 27.74
CA VAL A 109 7.25 -13.34 28.80
C VAL A 109 6.46 -13.12 30.08
N GLU A 110 5.76 -14.16 30.54
CA GLU A 110 5.27 -14.21 31.91
C GLU A 110 6.47 -14.50 32.82
N LEU A 111 6.88 -13.49 33.60
CA LEU A 111 7.76 -13.70 34.74
C LEU A 111 6.93 -14.42 35.81
N ALA A 112 7.03 -15.75 35.86
CA ALA A 112 6.61 -16.49 37.03
C ALA A 112 7.58 -16.18 38.17
N GLU A 113 7.05 -15.79 39.34
CA GLU A 113 7.86 -15.73 40.56
C GLU A 113 8.37 -17.14 40.85
N GLU A 114 9.67 -17.36 40.62
CA GLU A 114 10.38 -18.52 41.16
C GLU A 114 10.29 -18.44 42.68
N THR A 115 9.41 -19.22 43.28
CA THR A 115 9.47 -19.53 44.70
C THR A 115 10.78 -20.29 44.95
N GLU A 116 11.74 -19.62 45.60
CA GLU A 116 12.98 -20.21 46.10
C GLU A 116 12.69 -21.35 47.06
N ASP A 117 12.79 -22.60 46.58
CA ASP A 117 12.91 -23.78 47.43
C ASP A 117 14.38 -24.22 47.45
N TRP A 118 15.17 -23.55 48.28
CA TRP A 118 16.53 -24.00 48.61
C TRP A 118 16.44 -25.19 49.56
N SER A 119 16.63 -26.40 49.04
CA SER A 119 16.85 -27.61 49.84
C SER A 119 18.32 -27.67 50.31
N LEU A 120 18.54 -27.88 51.61
CA LEU A 120 19.78 -28.45 52.16
C LEU A 120 19.56 -29.93 52.46
#